data_AF-A0A8B6M4P9-F1
#
_entry.id   AF-A0A8B6M4P9-F1
#
_cell.length_a   1.000
_cell.length_b   1.000
_cell.length_c   1.000
_cell.angle_alpha   90.00
_cell.angle_beta   90.00
_cell.angle_gamma   90.00
#
_symmetry.space_group_name_H-M   'P 1'
#
loop_
_entity.id
_entity.type
_entity.pdbx_description
1 polymer ?
#
loop_
_entity_poly.entity_id
_entity_poly.type
_entity_poly.pdbx_seq_one_letter_code
_entity_poly.pdbx_strand_id
1 'polypeptide(L)' 'MNPTVPDSLDGRYFGPLPTTAIVARAVPLWTDEAGDGRFVWRAATD' A
#
# COMPACT_ATOMS: atom_id res chain seq x y z
N MET A 1 4.64 -18.55 1.92
CA MET A 1 5.11 -17.19 2.27
C MET A 1 4.89 -16.98 3.76
N ASN A 2 5.64 -16.07 4.40
CA ASN A 2 5.68 -15.91 5.85
C ASN A 2 4.25 -15.79 6.41
N PRO A 3 3.78 -16.80 7.18
CA PRO A 3 2.43 -16.80 7.73
C PRO A 3 2.18 -15.64 8.71
N THR A 4 3.24 -15.02 9.24
CA THR A 4 3.10 -13.91 10.19
C THR A 4 2.75 -12.58 9.51
N VAL A 5 2.86 -12.48 8.18
CA VAL A 5 2.47 -11.27 7.42
C VAL A 5 1.79 -11.71 6.10
N PRO A 6 0.57 -12.24 6.18
CA PRO A 6 -0.08 -12.94 5.07
C PRO A 6 -0.49 -12.02 3.92
N ASP A 7 -0.58 -10.72 4.18
CA ASP A 7 -1.05 -9.68 3.29
C ASP A 7 0.09 -8.90 2.60
N SER A 8 1.36 -9.27 2.83
CA SER A 8 2.50 -8.58 2.20
C SER A 8 3.39 -9.46 1.34
N LEU A 9 3.72 -8.94 0.16
CA LEU A 9 4.68 -9.47 -0.80
C LEU A 9 5.73 -8.39 -1.10
N ASP A 10 6.76 -8.31 -0.27
CA ASP A 10 7.72 -7.20 -0.29
C ASP A 10 9.19 -7.65 -0.26
N GLY A 11 10.10 -6.68 -0.15
CA GLY A 11 11.55 -6.88 -0.19
C GLY A 11 12.11 -7.80 0.90
N ARG A 12 11.34 -8.18 1.94
CA ARG A 12 11.78 -9.22 2.88
C ARG A 12 11.97 -10.58 2.22
N TYR A 13 11.34 -10.83 1.07
CA TYR A 13 11.49 -12.06 0.30
C TYR A 13 12.48 -11.94 -0.86
N PHE A 14 12.63 -10.74 -1.44
CA PHE A 14 13.38 -10.54 -2.70
C PHE A 14 14.60 -9.63 -2.57
N GLY A 15 14.81 -8.99 -1.41
CA GLY A 15 15.77 -7.91 -1.24
C GLY A 15 15.28 -6.57 -1.81
N PRO A 16 16.14 -5.54 -1.80
CA PRO A 16 15.82 -4.23 -2.38
C PRO A 16 15.56 -4.29 -3.89
N LEU A 17 14.57 -3.53 -4.36
CA LEU A 17 14.33 -3.35 -5.79
C LEU A 17 15.32 -2.34 -6.40
N PRO A 18 15.77 -2.54 -7.65
CA PRO A 18 16.58 -1.55 -8.34
C PRO A 18 15.76 -0.27 -8.60
N THR A 19 16.40 0.90 -8.57
CA THR A 19 15.73 2.19 -8.78
C THR A 19 14.97 2.26 -10.11
N THR A 20 15.47 1.59 -11.15
CA THR A 20 14.83 1.53 -12.47
C THR A 20 13.51 0.76 -12.47
N ALA A 21 13.23 -0.06 -11.46
CA ALA A 21 11.95 -0.74 -11.28
C ALA A 21 10.91 0.13 -10.54
N ILE A 22 11.31 1.28 -9.98
CA ILE A 22 10.41 2.19 -9.26
C ILE A 22 9.82 3.20 -10.24
N VAL A 23 8.52 3.09 -10.50
CA VAL A 23 7.83 3.95 -11.48
C VAL A 23 7.52 5.33 -10.91
N ALA A 24 7.01 5.40 -9.68
CA ALA A 24 6.59 6.65 -9.06
C ALA A 24 6.43 6.51 -7.53
N ARG A 25 6.26 7.65 -6.86
CA ARG A 25 5.80 7.73 -5.47
C ARG A 25 4.28 7.92 -5.45
N ALA A 26 3.57 7.13 -4.65
CA ALA A 26 2.14 7.32 -4.44
C ALA A 26 1.87 8.66 -3.72
N VAL A 27 0.89 9.41 -4.22
CA VAL A 27 0.30 10.56 -3.52
C VAL A 27 -0.98 10.09 -2.81
N PRO A 28 -1.34 10.66 -1.64
CA PRO A 28 -2.59 10.32 -0.97
C PRO A 28 -3.78 10.45 -1.91
N LEU A 29 -4.73 9.51 -1.81
CA LEU A 29 -5.96 9.53 -2.59
C LEU A 29 -7.12 10.09 -1.74
N TRP A 30 -8.07 10.73 -2.43
CA TRP A 30 -9.36 11.12 -1.88
C TRP A 30 -10.36 10.02 -2.21
N THR A 31 -10.67 9.16 -1.24
CA THR A 31 -11.47 7.94 -1.43
C THR A 31 -12.62 7.85 -0.44
N ASP A 32 -13.67 7.12 -0.83
CA ASP A 32 -14.73 6.64 0.04
C ASP A 32 -14.55 5.13 0.25
N GLU A 33 -13.56 4.76 1.06
CA GLU A 33 -13.28 3.35 1.35
C GLU A 33 -14.38 2.67 2.17
N ALA A 34 -15.12 3.44 2.97
CA ALA A 34 -16.23 2.94 3.78
C ALA A 34 -17.52 2.73 2.96
N GLY A 35 -17.63 3.34 1.78
CA GLY A 35 -18.79 3.24 0.92
C GLY A 35 -20.02 3.98 1.45
N ASP A 36 -19.83 4.98 2.31
CA ASP A 36 -20.93 5.70 2.98
C ASP A 36 -21.13 7.13 2.44
N GLY A 37 -20.47 7.46 1.33
CA GLY A 37 -20.53 8.75 0.66
C GLY A 37 -19.65 9.83 1.28
N ARG A 38 -18.92 9.53 2.38
CA ARG A 38 -17.97 10.46 2.99
C ARG A 38 -16.55 10.15 2.55
N PHE A 39 -16.12 10.88 1.54
CA PHE A 39 -14.73 10.82 1.09
C PHE A 39 -13.80 11.41 2.16
N VAL A 40 -12.62 10.81 2.30
CA VAL A 40 -11.58 11.25 3.23
C VAL A 40 -10.21 11.24 2.54
N TRP A 41 -9.33 12.11 3.02
CA TRP A 41 -7.93 12.13 2.59
C TRP A 41 -7.18 11.13 3.45
N ARG A 42 -6.52 10.17 2.80
CA ARG A 42 -5.78 9.05 3.42
C ARG A 42 -6.73 8.01 4.02
N ALA A 43 -6.42 6.74 3.77
CA ALA A 43 -7.11 5.60 4.36
C ALA A 43 -7.06 5.67 5.89
N ALA A 44 -8.12 5.21 6.55
CA ALA A 44 -8.08 4.96 7.99
C ALA A 44 -7.14 3.78 8.23
N THR A 45 -6.11 3.98 9.06
CA THR A 45 -5.22 2.90 9.49
C THR A 45 -5.64 2.48 10.89
N ASP A 46 -6.25 1.30 10.99
CA ASP A 46 -6.55 0.63 12.27
C ASP A 46 -5.28 0.02 12.89
#